data_AF-A0A1W2AHQ0-F1
#
_entry.id   AF-A0A1W2AHQ0-F1
#
_cell.length_a   1.000
_cell.length_b   1.000
_cell.length_c   1.000
_cell.angle_alpha   90.00
_cell.angle_beta   90.00
_cell.angle_gamma   90.00
#
_symmetry.space_group_name_H-M   'P 1'
#
loop_
_entity.id
_entity.type
_entity.pdbx_description
1 polymer ?
#
loop_
_entity_poly.entity_id
_entity_poly.type
_entity_poly.pdbx_seq_one_letter_code
_entity_poly.pdbx_strand_id
1 'polypeptide(L)'
;MKTPITRLFYLIVLVGFSSVVNGQEKPVKLSKELKEALEQRYSTDQQTAKTQRFIYNKMEWKKSWIGVKYTDLLKSWGAPTKAFPSGDGGQVVVYEKISNYAGGSYKPGYLTTAINGVGQRVITGSKQAEDTRWASQYVELTTLLVGKDNLIQSIDQKTTHSQAGNQ
;
A
#
# COMPACT_ATOMS: atom_id res chain seq x y z
N MET A 1 -32.18 7.06 -35.62
CA MET A 1 -30.97 6.42 -35.07
C MET A 1 -31.06 6.49 -33.56
N LYS A 2 -31.15 5.33 -32.90
CA LYS A 2 -31.40 5.18 -31.47
C LYS A 2 -30.06 5.03 -30.74
N THR A 3 -29.77 5.88 -29.77
CA THR A 3 -28.72 5.66 -28.77
C THR A 3 -29.38 5.48 -27.40
N PRO A 4 -29.15 4.35 -26.72
CA PRO A 4 -29.75 4.10 -25.42
C PRO A 4 -28.95 4.77 -24.29
N ILE A 5 -29.71 5.32 -23.35
CA ILE A 5 -29.32 5.94 -22.09
C ILE A 5 -28.56 4.92 -21.22
N THR A 6 -27.30 5.21 -20.94
CA THR A 6 -26.40 4.38 -20.15
C THR A 6 -26.67 4.56 -18.65
N ARG A 7 -27.36 3.55 -18.08
CA ARG A 7 -27.24 3.02 -16.71
C ARG A 7 -26.71 3.97 -15.62
N LEU A 8 -27.64 4.63 -14.94
CA LEU A 8 -27.45 5.22 -13.62
C LEU A 8 -27.74 4.13 -12.55
N PHE A 9 -26.72 3.45 -12.04
CA PHE A 9 -26.87 2.58 -10.86
C PHE A 9 -26.66 3.40 -9.59
N TYR A 10 -27.74 4.02 -9.10
CA TYR A 10 -27.83 4.49 -7.70
C TYR A 10 -28.16 3.28 -6.83
N LEU A 11 -27.16 2.72 -6.14
CA LEU A 11 -27.38 1.75 -5.07
C LEU A 11 -27.70 2.52 -3.78
N ILE A 12 -28.95 2.93 -3.62
CA ILE A 12 -29.47 3.49 -2.36
C ILE A 12 -29.69 2.32 -1.40
N VAL A 13 -28.80 2.16 -0.42
CA VAL A 13 -29.02 1.30 0.74
C VAL A 13 -29.99 2.03 1.68
N LEU A 14 -31.28 1.82 1.45
CA LEU A 14 -32.37 2.24 2.32
C LEU A 14 -32.47 1.22 3.47
N VAL A 15 -31.77 1.47 4.58
CA VAL A 15 -32.04 0.82 5.87
C VAL A 15 -33.32 1.46 6.42
N GLY A 16 -34.47 0.90 6.05
CA GLY A 16 -35.76 1.26 6.62
C GLY A 16 -35.83 0.83 8.08
N PHE A 17 -35.66 1.79 8.99
CA PHE A 17 -36.10 1.68 10.37
C PHE A 17 -37.63 1.79 10.41
N SER A 18 -38.33 0.66 10.44
CA SER A 18 -39.72 0.57 10.89
C SER A 18 -39.74 0.16 12.37
N SER A 19 -39.78 1.15 13.25
CA SER A 19 -40.40 1.07 14.58
C SER A 19 -41.86 0.59 14.40
N VAL A 20 -42.40 -0.39 15.10
CA VAL A 20 -42.65 -0.51 16.55
C VAL A 20 -42.99 -1.99 16.83
N VAL A 21 -42.57 -2.55 17.98
CA VAL A 21 -43.38 -3.37 18.91
C VAL A 21 -42.49 -3.95 20.03
N ASN A 22 -42.79 -3.49 21.24
CA ASN A 22 -42.65 -4.11 22.56
C ASN A 22 -41.58 -5.18 22.80
N GLY A 23 -40.75 -4.90 23.82
CA GLY A 23 -40.46 -5.88 24.86
C GLY A 23 -39.11 -6.57 24.73
N GLN A 24 -38.22 -6.23 25.67
CA GLN A 24 -36.94 -6.86 25.95
C GLN A 24 -35.85 -6.62 24.90
N GLU A 25 -35.13 -5.50 25.05
CA GLU A 25 -33.72 -5.45 24.68
C GLU A 25 -32.95 -6.44 25.59
N LYS A 26 -33.04 -7.73 25.27
CA LYS A 26 -32.02 -8.68 25.73
C LYS A 26 -30.74 -8.21 25.06
N PRO A 27 -29.65 -7.91 25.80
CA PRO A 27 -28.38 -7.61 25.19
C PRO A 27 -28.05 -8.79 24.29
N VAL A 28 -27.97 -8.55 22.98
CA VAL A 28 -27.57 -9.59 22.02
C VAL A 28 -26.22 -10.09 22.52
N LYS A 29 -26.19 -11.30 23.08
CA LYS A 29 -24.95 -11.98 23.43
C LYS A 29 -24.30 -12.29 22.09
N LEU A 30 -23.54 -11.33 21.55
CA LEU A 30 -22.68 -11.58 20.41
C LEU A 30 -21.83 -12.80 20.77
N SER A 31 -21.88 -13.84 19.94
CA SER A 31 -20.98 -14.97 20.09
C SER A 31 -19.55 -14.45 20.12
N LYS A 32 -18.67 -15.15 20.84
CA LYS A 32 -17.26 -14.78 20.95
C LYS A 32 -16.64 -14.55 19.56
N GLU A 33 -16.98 -15.41 18.61
CA GLU A 33 -16.59 -15.30 17.20
C GLU A 33 -17.09 -14.03 16.52
N LEU A 34 -18.34 -13.59 16.77
CA LEU A 34 -18.87 -12.36 16.17
C LEU A 34 -18.18 -11.11 16.75
N LYS A 35 -17.85 -11.12 18.05
CA LYS A 35 -17.10 -10.03 18.68
C LYS A 35 -15.68 -9.93 18.14
N GLU A 36 -14.98 -11.06 18.05
CA GLU A 36 -13.63 -11.14 17.50
C GLU A 36 -13.61 -10.70 16.02
N ALA A 37 -14.59 -11.14 15.22
CA ALA A 37 -14.71 -10.71 13.82
C ALA A 37 -15.02 -9.20 13.68
N LEU A 38 -15.83 -8.63 14.57
CA LEU A 38 -16.12 -7.19 14.60
C LEU A 38 -14.88 -6.39 15.01
N GLU A 39 -14.17 -6.79 16.08
CA GLU A 39 -12.94 -6.13 16.51
C GLU A 39 -11.85 -6.17 15.41
N GLN A 40 -11.71 -7.32 14.74
CA GLN A 40 -10.78 -7.47 13.63
C GLN A 40 -11.14 -6.55 12.45
N ARG A 41 -12.44 -6.45 12.10
CA ARG A 41 -12.92 -5.50 11.09
C ARG A 41 -12.65 -4.06 11.50
N TYR A 42 -13.01 -3.66 12.72
CA TYR A 42 -12.77 -2.30 13.21
C TYR A 42 -11.28 -1.93 13.17
N SER A 43 -10.39 -2.84 13.59
CA SER A 43 -8.94 -2.64 13.50
C SER A 43 -8.48 -2.46 12.04
N THR A 44 -8.97 -3.32 11.13
CA THR A 44 -8.63 -3.27 9.70
C THR A 44 -9.11 -1.98 9.05
N ASP A 45 -10.35 -1.57 9.33
CA ASP A 45 -10.94 -0.33 8.81
C ASP A 45 -10.18 0.89 9.35
N GLN A 46 -9.81 0.88 10.63
CA GLN A 46 -9.02 1.95 11.23
C GLN A 46 -7.63 2.08 10.59
N GLN A 47 -6.95 0.96 10.33
CA GLN A 47 -5.66 0.95 9.63
C GLN A 47 -5.78 1.42 8.18
N THR A 48 -6.84 0.99 7.49
CA THR A 48 -7.12 1.41 6.11
C THR A 48 -7.38 2.91 6.04
N ALA A 49 -8.23 3.45 6.92
CA ALA A 49 -8.53 4.88 7.00
C ALA A 49 -7.28 5.72 7.34
N LYS A 50 -6.45 5.25 8.28
CA LYS A 50 -5.16 5.90 8.60
C LYS A 50 -4.23 5.94 7.38
N THR A 51 -4.15 4.84 6.63
CA THR A 51 -3.30 4.73 5.43
C THR A 51 -3.78 5.67 4.33
N GLN A 52 -5.10 5.67 4.05
CA GLN A 52 -5.69 6.58 3.07
C GLN A 52 -5.46 8.05 3.43
N ARG A 53 -5.64 8.41 4.71
CA ARG A 53 -5.40 9.77 5.18
C ARG A 53 -3.94 10.18 5.08
N PHE A 54 -3.01 9.28 5.39
CA PHE A 54 -1.58 9.53 5.20
C PHE A 54 -1.23 9.79 3.73
N ILE A 55 -1.73 8.95 2.82
CA ILE A 55 -1.53 9.12 1.37
C ILE A 55 -2.12 10.46 0.91
N TYR A 56 -3.35 10.77 1.32
CA TYR A 56 -4.01 12.03 0.99
C TYR A 56 -3.19 13.24 1.45
N ASN A 57 -2.79 13.28 2.72
CA ASN A 57 -1.98 14.37 3.26
C ASN A 57 -0.63 14.51 2.53
N LYS A 58 0.03 13.39 2.22
CA LYS A 58 1.28 13.38 1.46
C LYS A 58 1.08 13.97 0.05
N MET A 59 -0.05 13.69 -0.60
CA MET A 59 -0.37 14.21 -1.93
C MET A 59 -0.82 15.68 -1.90
N GLU A 60 -1.62 16.09 -0.94
CA GLU A 60 -2.05 17.49 -0.75
C GLU A 60 -0.85 18.42 -0.56
N TRP A 61 0.09 18.04 0.31
CA TRP A 61 1.33 18.81 0.48
C TRP A 61 2.15 18.93 -0.82
N LYS A 62 2.16 17.89 -1.67
CA LYS A 62 2.81 18.01 -2.98
C LYS A 62 2.03 18.95 -3.89
N LYS A 63 0.70 18.78 -3.96
CA LYS A 63 -0.18 19.59 -4.81
C LYS A 63 -0.20 21.07 -4.43
N SER A 64 0.16 21.45 -3.21
CA SER A 64 0.29 22.86 -2.81
C SER A 64 1.39 23.60 -3.61
N TRP A 65 2.26 22.89 -4.32
CA TRP A 65 3.24 23.50 -5.22
C TRP A 65 2.69 23.87 -6.60
N ILE A 66 1.46 23.46 -6.93
CA ILE A 66 0.80 23.87 -8.19
C ILE A 66 0.61 25.40 -8.16
N GLY A 67 0.99 26.07 -9.25
CA GLY A 67 0.99 27.52 -9.38
C GLY A 67 2.23 28.21 -8.81
N VAL A 68 3.13 27.49 -8.12
CA VAL A 68 4.41 28.04 -7.63
C VAL A 68 5.45 28.01 -8.75
N LYS A 69 6.41 28.95 -8.69
CA LYS A 69 7.55 28.94 -9.61
C LYS A 69 8.42 27.70 -9.39
N TYR A 70 8.75 27.01 -10.47
CA TYR A 70 9.59 25.82 -10.43
C TYR A 70 10.98 26.10 -9.83
N THR A 71 11.50 27.31 -9.99
CA THR A 71 12.76 27.74 -9.35
C THR A 71 12.74 27.71 -7.82
N ASP A 72 11.58 27.90 -7.20
CA ASP A 72 11.46 27.84 -5.75
C ASP A 72 11.31 26.40 -5.26
N LEU A 73 10.65 25.55 -6.05
CA LEU A 73 10.64 24.11 -5.82
C LEU A 73 12.06 23.54 -5.91
N LEU A 74 12.88 23.95 -6.89
CA LEU A 74 14.28 23.54 -7.01
C LEU A 74 15.12 23.87 -5.77
N LYS A 75 14.90 25.02 -5.13
CA LYS A 75 15.61 25.39 -3.89
C LYS A 75 15.22 24.48 -2.72
N SER A 76 13.96 24.04 -2.70
CA SER A 76 13.39 23.23 -1.61
C SER A 76 13.69 21.73 -1.79
N TRP A 77 13.52 21.21 -3.00
CA TRP A 77 13.60 19.78 -3.32
C TRP A 77 14.93 19.38 -3.95
N GLY A 78 15.72 20.34 -4.42
CA GLY A 78 16.96 20.09 -5.16
C GLY A 78 16.72 19.84 -6.65
N ALA A 79 17.77 19.37 -7.32
CA ALA A 79 17.69 19.05 -8.75
C ALA A 79 16.86 17.78 -8.99
N PRO A 80 16.11 17.71 -10.11
CA PRO A 80 15.34 16.53 -10.45
C PRO A 80 16.24 15.40 -10.97
N THR A 81 15.71 14.18 -10.92
CA THR A 81 16.38 13.01 -11.51
C THR A 81 16.40 13.10 -13.03
N LYS A 82 15.31 13.57 -13.64
CA LYS A 82 15.17 13.73 -15.10
C LYS A 82 14.38 14.99 -15.41
N ALA A 83 14.71 15.67 -16.49
CA ALA A 83 13.94 16.78 -17.04
C ALA A 83 13.97 16.71 -18.56
N PHE A 84 12.83 16.95 -19.20
CA PHE A 84 12.71 16.93 -20.66
C PHE A 84 11.70 17.99 -21.12
N PRO A 85 11.87 18.59 -22.31
CA PRO A 85 10.92 19.58 -22.83
C PRO A 85 9.56 18.93 -23.12
N SER A 86 8.46 19.65 -22.84
CA SER A 86 7.09 19.14 -23.04
C SER A 86 6.52 19.40 -24.44
N GLY A 87 7.32 19.99 -25.35
CA GLY A 87 6.88 20.37 -26.71
C GLY A 87 6.25 21.75 -26.80
N ASP A 88 5.49 22.17 -25.79
CA ASP A 88 4.75 23.45 -25.79
C ASP A 88 5.56 24.64 -25.23
N GLY A 89 6.89 24.53 -25.20
CA GLY A 89 7.80 25.47 -24.54
C GLY A 89 7.85 25.34 -23.01
N GLY A 90 7.16 24.35 -22.44
CA GLY A 90 7.30 23.91 -21.05
C GLY A 90 8.29 22.76 -20.90
N GLN A 91 8.33 22.19 -19.69
CA GLN A 91 9.15 21.02 -19.39
C GLN A 91 8.40 20.05 -18.47
N VAL A 92 8.69 18.77 -18.62
CA VAL A 92 8.29 17.72 -17.70
C VAL A 92 9.50 17.38 -16.85
N VAL A 93 9.29 17.33 -15.54
CA VAL A 93 10.33 17.11 -14.54
C VAL A 93 9.97 15.89 -13.71
N VAL A 94 10.93 15.02 -13.45
CA VAL A 94 10.72 13.78 -12.71
C VAL A 94 11.69 13.68 -11.53
N TYR A 95 11.14 13.53 -10.34
CA TYR A 95 11.85 13.16 -9.12
C TYR A 95 11.62 11.67 -8.84
N GLU A 96 12.70 10.92 -8.71
CA GLU A 96 12.68 9.50 -8.37
C GLU A 96 13.29 9.28 -6.99
N LYS A 97 12.58 8.54 -6.14
CA LYS A 97 13.09 8.06 -4.86
C LYS A 97 12.97 6.55 -4.80
N ILE A 98 14.10 5.87 -4.69
CA ILE A 98 14.19 4.42 -4.52
C ILE A 98 14.45 4.12 -3.04
N SER A 99 13.63 3.27 -2.43
CA SER A 99 13.81 2.77 -1.07
C SER A 99 13.89 1.26 -1.11
N ASN A 100 14.96 0.70 -0.56
CA ASN A 100 15.18 -0.75 -0.49
C ASN A 100 15.09 -1.21 0.96
N TYR A 101 14.37 -2.30 1.19
CA TYR A 101 14.25 -2.95 2.49
C TYR A 101 14.63 -4.41 2.35
N ALA A 102 15.23 -4.97 3.39
CA ALA A 102 15.53 -6.40 3.44
C ALA A 102 15.33 -6.89 4.87
N GLY A 103 14.99 -8.16 5.00
CA GLY A 103 14.75 -8.76 6.30
C GLY A 103 14.68 -10.28 6.24
N GLY A 104 14.30 -10.87 7.36
CA GLY A 104 14.19 -12.32 7.52
C GLY A 104 15.50 -12.99 7.93
N SER A 105 15.47 -14.33 7.94
CA SER A 105 16.59 -15.16 8.40
C SER A 105 16.64 -16.47 7.64
N TYR A 106 17.84 -17.04 7.54
CA TYR A 106 18.02 -18.41 7.07
C TYR A 106 18.36 -19.31 8.25
N LYS A 107 17.61 -20.40 8.39
CA LYS A 107 17.92 -21.50 9.32
C LYS A 107 18.24 -22.74 8.51
N PRO A 108 19.48 -23.25 8.55
CA PRO A 108 19.83 -24.48 7.85
C PRO A 108 19.08 -25.67 8.45
N GLY A 109 18.67 -26.59 7.58
CA GLY A 109 18.15 -27.89 7.99
C GLY A 109 19.27 -28.80 8.49
N TYR A 110 18.92 -29.83 9.25
CA TYR A 110 19.87 -30.82 9.72
C TYR A 110 19.23 -32.21 9.83
N LEU A 111 20.07 -33.24 9.73
CA LEU A 111 19.70 -34.61 10.02
C LEU A 111 20.21 -34.97 11.42
N THR A 112 19.35 -35.59 12.22
CA THR A 112 19.75 -36.19 13.48
C THR A 112 20.07 -37.66 13.21
N THR A 113 21.22 -38.14 13.67
CA THR A 113 21.64 -39.54 13.51
C THR A 113 21.97 -40.16 14.87
N ALA A 114 21.70 -41.45 15.02
CA ALA A 114 22.10 -42.25 16.19
C ALA A 114 22.79 -43.55 15.73
N ILE A 115 23.46 -44.23 16.67
CA ILE A 115 24.01 -45.57 16.44
C ILE A 115 23.01 -46.59 17.01
N ASN A 116 22.60 -47.58 16.22
CA ASN A 116 21.72 -48.66 16.68
C ASN A 116 22.52 -49.73 17.48
N GLY A 117 21.81 -50.70 18.06
CA GLY A 117 22.43 -51.77 18.88
C GLY A 117 23.42 -52.69 18.15
N VAL A 118 23.56 -52.56 16.83
CA VAL A 118 24.53 -53.31 16.00
C VAL A 118 25.61 -52.41 15.40
N GLY A 119 25.79 -51.19 15.92
CA GLY A 119 26.86 -50.29 15.52
C GLY A 119 26.63 -49.50 14.22
N GLN A 120 25.44 -49.59 13.61
CA GLN A 120 25.12 -48.87 12.37
C GLN A 120 24.57 -47.48 12.68
N ARG A 121 25.01 -46.47 11.89
CA ARG A 121 24.43 -45.12 11.93
C ARG A 121 23.07 -45.12 11.24
N VAL A 122 22.03 -44.71 11.97
CA VAL A 122 20.67 -44.57 11.47
C VAL A 122 20.21 -43.13 11.60
N ILE A 123 19.41 -42.65 10.64
CA ILE A 123 18.77 -41.33 10.70
C ILE A 123 17.58 -41.44 11.66
N THR A 124 17.57 -40.62 12.71
CA THR A 124 16.53 -40.61 13.75
C THR A 124 15.61 -39.40 13.66
N GLY A 125 15.94 -38.42 12.80
CA GLY A 125 15.07 -37.30 12.51
C GLY A 125 15.67 -36.38 11.46
N SER A 126 14.84 -35.49 10.95
CA SER A 126 15.27 -34.41 10.05
C SER A 126 14.53 -33.13 10.39
N LYS A 127 15.23 -32.01 10.27
CA LYS A 127 14.65 -30.68 10.26
C LYS A 127 14.92 -30.05 8.91
N GLN A 128 13.86 -29.60 8.23
CA GLN A 128 13.99 -28.90 6.95
C GLN A 128 14.60 -27.51 7.16
N ALA A 129 15.26 -27.00 6.13
CA ALA A 129 15.72 -25.62 6.13
C ALA A 129 14.52 -24.66 6.09
N GLU A 130 14.61 -23.56 6.83
CA GLU A 130 13.63 -22.47 6.79
C GLU A 130 14.34 -21.23 6.24
N ASP A 131 13.85 -20.70 5.12
CA ASP A 131 14.33 -19.43 4.56
C ASP A 131 13.19 -18.42 4.53
N THR A 132 13.26 -17.43 5.42
CA THR A 132 12.29 -16.33 5.49
C THR A 132 12.88 -15.02 4.95
N ARG A 133 14.05 -15.08 4.28
CA ARG A 133 14.69 -13.88 3.76
C ARG A 133 13.85 -13.27 2.65
N TRP A 134 13.71 -11.95 2.72
CA TRP A 134 13.01 -11.16 1.73
C TRP A 134 13.74 -9.85 1.47
N ALA A 135 13.54 -9.32 0.28
CA ALA A 135 13.96 -7.99 -0.12
C ALA A 135 12.79 -7.30 -0.82
N SER A 136 12.54 -6.04 -0.51
CA SER A 136 11.55 -5.22 -1.21
C SER A 136 12.15 -3.91 -1.68
N GLN A 137 11.61 -3.42 -2.79
CA GLN A 137 11.97 -2.15 -3.38
C GLN A 137 10.69 -1.34 -3.63
N TYR A 138 10.74 -0.08 -3.22
CA TYR A 138 9.74 0.93 -3.52
C TYR A 138 10.37 2.00 -4.39
N VAL A 139 9.77 2.25 -5.55
CA VAL A 139 10.15 3.35 -6.44
C VAL A 139 9.00 4.36 -6.44
N GLU A 140 9.24 5.53 -5.86
CA GLU A 140 8.32 6.67 -5.91
C GLU A 140 8.76 7.64 -7.01
N LEU A 141 7.91 7.84 -8.01
CA LEU A 141 8.07 8.82 -9.08
C LEU A 141 7.13 9.99 -8.83
N THR A 142 7.66 11.20 -8.77
CA THR A 142 6.87 12.44 -8.79
C THR A 142 7.15 13.18 -10.08
N THR A 143 6.14 13.31 -10.93
CA THR A 143 6.21 13.99 -12.22
C THR A 143 5.55 15.36 -12.09
N LEU A 144 6.26 16.40 -12.51
CA LEU A 144 5.77 17.77 -12.56
C LEU A 144 5.66 18.19 -14.03
N LEU A 145 4.55 18.82 -14.40
CA LEU A 145 4.47 19.61 -15.63
C LEU A 145 4.75 21.06 -15.28
N VAL A 146 5.75 21.67 -15.90
CA VAL A 146 6.11 23.08 -15.73
C VAL A 146 5.80 23.81 -17.03
N GLY A 147 4.99 24.86 -16.92
CA GLY A 147 4.62 25.71 -18.05
C GLY A 147 5.78 26.57 -18.53
N LYS A 148 5.61 27.17 -19.71
CA LYS A 148 6.54 28.15 -20.30
C LYS A 148 6.74 29.41 -19.44
N ASP A 149 5.80 29.69 -18.55
CA ASP A 149 5.82 30.75 -17.53
C ASP A 149 6.62 30.35 -16.28
N ASN A 150 7.25 29.18 -16.30
CA ASN A 150 8.00 28.59 -15.19
C ASN A 150 7.12 28.29 -13.97
N LEU A 151 5.79 28.17 -14.14
CA LEU A 151 4.86 27.76 -13.10
C LEU A 151 4.58 26.26 -13.17
N ILE A 152 4.43 25.63 -12.02
CA ILE A 152 4.04 24.22 -11.94
C ILE A 152 2.55 24.10 -12.24
N GLN A 153 2.20 23.34 -13.28
CA GLN A 153 0.83 23.18 -13.76
C GLN A 153 0.15 21.92 -13.22
N SER A 154 0.91 20.82 -13.10
CA SER A 154 0.41 19.57 -12.54
C SER A 154 1.51 18.82 -11.80
N ILE A 155 1.07 17.97 -10.85
CA ILE A 155 1.93 17.11 -10.04
C ILE A 155 1.25 15.76 -9.93
N ASP A 156 1.90 14.75 -10.48
CA ASP A 156 1.46 13.37 -10.42
C ASP A 156 2.47 12.53 -9.63
N GLN A 157 1.97 11.60 -8.82
CA GLN A 157 2.83 10.65 -8.12
C GLN A 157 2.42 9.22 -8.46
N LYS A 158 3.43 8.39 -8.74
CA LYS A 158 3.29 6.95 -8.89
C LYS A 158 4.25 6.26 -7.95
N THR A 159 3.76 5.23 -7.25
CA THR A 159 4.60 4.37 -6.42
C THR A 159 4.49 2.95 -6.94
N THR A 160 5.63 2.32 -7.23
CA THR A 160 5.70 0.90 -7.59
C THR A 160 6.43 0.13 -6.52
N HIS A 161 5.91 -1.05 -6.17
CA HIS A 161 6.49 -1.96 -5.19
C HIS A 161 6.85 -3.27 -5.88
N SER A 162 8.06 -3.76 -5.61
CA SER A 162 8.49 -5.12 -5.97
C SER A 162 9.07 -5.80 -4.74
N GLN A 163 8.86 -7.10 -4.62
CA GLN A 163 9.39 -7.92 -3.53
C GLN A 163 9.94 -9.24 -4.09
N ALA A 164 11.07 -9.67 -3.57
CA ALA A 164 11.69 -10.96 -3.83
C ALA A 164 11.90 -11.73 -2.51
N GLY A 165 11.77 -13.05 -2.55
CA GLY A 165 11.90 -13.93 -1.37
C GLY A 165 10.63 -14.75 -1.10
N ASN A 166 10.74 -15.72 -0.20
CA ASN A 166 9.64 -16.62 0.15
C ASN A 166 8.72 -15.95 1.18
N GLN A 167 7.41 -15.98 0.94
CA GLN A 167 6.36 -15.68 1.92
C GLN A 167 5.95 -16.96 2.64
#